data_AF-A0A350F2Z9-F1
#
_entry.id   AF-A0A350F2Z9-F1
#
_cell.length_a   1.000
_cell.length_b   1.000
_cell.length_c   1.000
_cell.angle_alpha   90.00
_cell.angle_beta   90.00
_cell.angle_gamma   90.00
#
_symmetry.space_group_name_H-M   'P 1'
#
loop_
_entity.id
_entity.type
_entity.pdbx_description
1 polymer ?
#
loop_
_entity_poly.entity_id
_entity_poly.type
_entity_poly.pdbx_seq_one_letter_code
_entity_poly.pdbx_strand_id
1 'polypeptide(L)'
;MPDQLDLFGSSRQNDPNVEREAVPSLQAKLRDATGALAARQVYVGTSSWKYPGWQGLLYTPERYANRGRFSETRFNRECLNEYAETFPTVCVDGAYYQFPTEKYLTGLAEQVPDGFKFSFKVTDEITLRQFPRIARMGARAGQPNPHFLDADLFVRSFLGPCEAIRGKVGLLMFEFSRFHPMDFKHPADFAEALDGFLGRLPGGWDYGVELRNEEFLGSEYLAVLKRHGVAHVFNSWDAMPPVSEQMERIGDSLPGIPTGARFLLKPGRSYQKAVERFSPYRKIIEAYEEGRCAAAGLIERALRRGTRLYLYGNNRLEGCSPLTLLAVIGRLPPELWLPSGSGTGTSSQEPT
;
A
#
# COMPACT_ATOMS: atom_id res chain seq x y z
N MET A 1 29.01 -32.71 -40.45
CA MET A 1 30.20 -32.07 -41.04
C MET A 1 29.93 -31.90 -42.52
N PRO A 2 30.15 -30.73 -43.13
CA PRO A 2 30.45 -29.37 -42.60
C PRO A 2 29.43 -28.34 -43.17
N ASP A 3 29.39 -27.02 -42.96
CA ASP A 3 30.14 -25.97 -42.22
C ASP A 3 29.22 -24.70 -42.25
N GLN A 4 29.03 -23.89 -41.20
CA GLN A 4 29.94 -22.96 -40.50
C GLN A 4 30.04 -21.57 -41.17
N LEU A 5 29.71 -20.51 -40.40
CA LEU A 5 30.19 -19.11 -40.36
C LEU A 5 29.08 -18.21 -39.79
N ASP A 6 28.93 -18.00 -38.48
CA ASP A 6 29.81 -17.38 -37.48
C ASP A 6 29.78 -15.84 -37.52
N LEU A 7 29.41 -15.23 -36.39
CA LEU A 7 29.63 -13.81 -36.03
C LEU A 7 29.16 -13.58 -34.57
N PHE A 8 29.78 -14.30 -33.64
CA PHE A 8 29.96 -13.78 -32.28
C PHE A 8 31.19 -12.88 -32.28
N GLY A 9 31.01 -11.60 -31.93
CA GLY A 9 32.12 -10.66 -31.84
C GLY A 9 31.68 -9.21 -31.66
N SER A 10 31.13 -8.86 -30.49
CA SER A 10 31.46 -7.57 -29.86
C SER A 10 31.10 -7.61 -28.37
N SER A 11 32.17 -7.70 -27.59
CA SER A 11 32.34 -7.15 -26.25
C SER A 11 31.38 -5.99 -25.94
N ARG A 12 30.35 -6.26 -25.13
CA ARG A 12 29.74 -5.21 -24.32
C ARG A 12 30.45 -5.19 -22.98
N GLN A 13 31.20 -4.12 -22.80
CA GLN A 13 31.86 -3.73 -21.56
C GLN A 13 30.89 -3.92 -20.39
N ASN A 14 31.31 -4.74 -19.43
CA ASN A 14 30.75 -4.74 -18.09
C ASN A 14 30.93 -3.33 -17.53
N ASP A 15 29.82 -2.62 -17.33
CA ASP A 15 29.80 -1.47 -16.43
C ASP A 15 29.85 -2.03 -14.98
N PRO A 16 30.94 -1.83 -14.22
CA PRO A 16 31.15 -2.56 -12.97
C PRO A 16 30.28 -2.08 -11.78
N ASN A 17 29.45 -1.05 -11.93
CA ASN A 17 28.96 -0.29 -10.78
C ASN A 17 27.47 -0.43 -10.44
N VAL A 18 26.81 -1.49 -10.92
CA VAL A 18 25.54 -1.96 -10.34
C VAL A 18 25.78 -3.36 -9.79
N GLU A 19 26.64 -3.43 -8.76
CA GLU A 19 26.77 -4.62 -7.94
C GLU A 19 25.37 -5.05 -7.49
N ARG A 20 25.05 -6.31 -7.75
CA ARG A 20 23.93 -7.00 -7.12
C ARG A 20 24.20 -6.94 -5.61
N GLU A 21 23.62 -5.98 -4.91
CA GLU A 21 23.48 -6.08 -3.46
C GLU A 21 22.89 -7.47 -3.19
N ALA A 22 23.68 -8.32 -2.52
CA ALA A 22 23.28 -9.69 -2.27
C ALA A 22 21.92 -9.67 -1.56
N VAL A 23 20.95 -10.43 -2.06
CA VAL A 23 19.56 -10.52 -1.57
C VAL A 23 19.39 -10.46 -0.05
N PRO A 24 20.25 -11.10 0.78
CA PRO A 24 20.18 -10.97 2.24
C PRO A 24 20.28 -9.53 2.78
N SER A 25 20.95 -8.61 2.05
CA SER A 25 21.10 -7.21 2.46
C SER A 25 19.83 -6.38 2.23
N LEU A 26 19.08 -6.64 1.15
CA LEU A 26 17.83 -5.93 0.85
C LEU A 26 16.75 -6.25 1.89
N GLN A 27 16.51 -7.54 2.12
CA GLN A 27 15.49 -8.00 3.05
C GLN A 27 15.78 -7.51 4.47
N ALA A 28 17.04 -7.61 4.92
CA ALA A 28 17.46 -7.11 6.23
C ALA A 28 17.28 -5.59 6.37
N LYS A 29 17.73 -4.79 5.38
CA LYS A 29 17.55 -3.33 5.40
C LYS A 29 16.08 -2.94 5.48
N LEU A 30 15.22 -3.56 4.67
CA LEU A 30 13.79 -3.29 4.68
C LEU A 30 13.15 -3.69 6.01
N ARG A 31 13.49 -4.88 6.54
CA ARG A 31 13.00 -5.35 7.84
C ARG A 31 13.36 -4.39 8.96
N ASP A 32 14.63 -4.03 9.07
CA ASP A 32 15.12 -3.22 10.18
C ASP A 32 14.51 -1.81 10.10
N ALA A 33 14.50 -1.20 8.90
CA ALA A 33 13.95 0.13 8.72
C ALA A 33 12.43 0.19 8.92
N THR A 34 11.67 -0.72 8.31
CA THR A 34 10.20 -0.71 8.44
C THR A 34 9.75 -1.14 9.83
N GLY A 35 10.50 -2.02 10.50
CA GLY A 35 10.29 -2.37 11.91
C GLY A 35 10.48 -1.18 12.84
N ALA A 36 11.55 -0.41 12.67
CA ALA A 36 11.78 0.81 13.45
C ALA A 36 10.70 1.88 13.24
N LEU A 37 10.24 2.05 11.99
CA LEU A 37 9.12 2.94 11.68
C LEU A 37 7.81 2.45 12.33
N ALA A 38 7.53 1.14 12.29
CA ALA A 38 6.32 0.58 12.88
C ALA A 38 6.28 0.69 14.42
N ALA A 39 7.45 0.60 15.09
CA ALA A 39 7.56 0.88 16.52
C ALA A 39 7.12 2.31 16.88
N ARG A 40 7.16 3.23 15.91
CA ARG A 40 6.71 4.62 16.00
C ARG A 40 5.37 4.85 15.31
N GLN A 41 4.56 3.79 15.15
CA GLN A 41 3.23 3.83 14.54
C GLN A 41 3.21 4.25 13.06
N VAL A 42 4.35 4.15 12.36
CA VAL A 42 4.47 4.39 10.92
C VAL A 42 4.64 3.06 10.20
N TYR A 43 3.55 2.59 9.61
CA TYR A 43 3.47 1.30 8.94
C TYR A 43 3.72 1.48 7.44
N VAL A 44 4.87 0.99 6.97
CA VAL A 44 5.26 0.99 5.56
C VAL A 44 5.25 -0.44 5.02
N GLY A 45 4.56 -0.66 3.92
CA GLY A 45 4.47 -1.97 3.26
C GLY A 45 4.02 -1.86 1.82
N THR A 46 3.47 -2.94 1.26
CA THR A 46 3.07 -3.01 -0.15
C THR A 46 1.55 -3.15 -0.32
N SER A 47 1.07 -2.78 -1.51
CA SER A 47 -0.29 -3.10 -1.98
C SER A 47 -0.32 -4.52 -2.53
N SER A 48 -0.83 -5.45 -1.74
CA SER A 48 -0.71 -6.91 -1.90
C SER A 48 0.73 -7.43 -1.70
N TRP A 49 0.84 -8.75 -1.54
CA TRP A 49 2.10 -9.47 -1.33
C TRP A 49 2.34 -10.57 -2.37
N LYS A 50 1.31 -11.05 -3.07
CA LYS A 50 1.39 -12.24 -3.93
C LYS A 50 2.02 -11.95 -5.30
N TYR A 51 3.33 -11.70 -5.32
CA TYR A 51 4.08 -11.41 -6.55
C TYR A 51 5.30 -12.33 -6.68
N PRO A 52 5.24 -13.37 -7.53
CA PRO A 52 6.39 -14.26 -7.79
C PRO A 52 7.62 -13.54 -8.34
N GLY A 53 7.44 -12.32 -8.88
CA GLY A 53 8.52 -11.44 -9.30
C GLY A 53 9.49 -11.02 -8.20
N TRP A 54 9.12 -11.17 -6.93
CA TRP A 54 10.00 -10.85 -5.81
C TRP A 54 10.83 -12.04 -5.32
N GLN A 55 10.83 -13.16 -6.07
CA GLN A 55 11.75 -14.26 -5.81
C GLN A 55 13.21 -13.80 -5.95
N GLY A 56 14.02 -14.10 -4.94
CA GLY A 56 15.36 -13.55 -4.81
C GLY A 56 15.41 -12.06 -4.43
N LEU A 57 14.31 -11.49 -3.91
CA LEU A 57 14.31 -10.16 -3.27
C LEU A 57 13.70 -10.26 -1.88
N LEU A 58 12.46 -10.77 -1.81
CA LEU A 58 11.76 -11.06 -0.56
C LEU A 58 11.49 -12.56 -0.38
N TYR A 59 11.33 -13.28 -1.49
CA TYR A 59 10.91 -14.67 -1.47
C TYR A 59 12.06 -15.60 -1.80
N THR A 60 12.36 -16.53 -0.90
CA THR A 60 13.36 -17.57 -1.08
C THR A 60 12.83 -18.58 -2.11
N PRO A 61 13.42 -18.68 -3.32
CA PRO A 61 12.89 -19.54 -4.39
C PRO A 61 12.69 -21.00 -3.96
N GLU A 62 13.59 -21.52 -3.13
CA GLU A 62 13.60 -22.89 -2.63
C GLU A 62 12.37 -23.22 -1.77
N ARG A 63 11.84 -22.23 -1.03
CA ARG A 63 10.61 -22.40 -0.23
C ARG A 63 9.39 -22.71 -1.09
N TYR A 64 9.40 -22.30 -2.36
CA TYR A 64 8.27 -22.48 -3.28
C TYR A 64 8.55 -23.49 -4.38
N ALA A 65 9.67 -24.22 -4.31
CA ALA A 65 9.97 -25.30 -5.23
C ALA A 65 9.22 -26.59 -4.85
N ASN A 66 8.75 -27.32 -5.86
CA ASN A 66 8.25 -28.68 -5.77
C ASN A 66 8.83 -29.48 -6.94
N ARG A 67 9.59 -30.55 -6.65
CA ARG A 67 10.34 -31.33 -7.65
C ARG A 67 11.20 -30.46 -8.58
N GLY A 68 11.85 -29.44 -8.01
CA GLY A 68 12.72 -28.52 -8.75
C GLY A 68 12.00 -27.46 -9.61
N ARG A 69 10.67 -27.34 -9.51
CA ARG A 69 9.88 -26.32 -10.24
C ARG A 69 9.10 -25.44 -9.28
N PHE A 70 8.90 -24.18 -9.65
CA PHE A 70 8.07 -23.24 -8.88
C PHE A 70 6.62 -23.75 -8.76
N SER A 71 6.09 -23.76 -7.54
CA SER A 71 4.72 -24.13 -7.22
C SER A 71 3.89 -22.90 -6.87
N GLU A 72 3.06 -22.47 -7.82
CA GLU A 72 2.18 -21.31 -7.63
C GLU A 72 1.17 -21.52 -6.50
N THR A 73 0.60 -22.72 -6.35
CA THR A 73 -0.32 -23.05 -5.26
C THR A 73 0.36 -22.90 -3.89
N ARG A 74 1.59 -23.40 -3.76
CA ARG A 74 2.36 -23.28 -2.52
C ARG A 74 2.68 -21.82 -2.23
N PHE A 75 3.18 -21.10 -3.22
CA PHE A 75 3.45 -19.67 -3.13
C PHE A 75 2.22 -18.88 -2.67
N ASN A 76 1.07 -19.06 -3.33
CA ASN A 76 -0.15 -18.33 -3.01
C ASN A 76 -0.70 -18.61 -1.59
N ARG A 77 -0.34 -19.76 -1.01
CA ARG A 77 -0.73 -20.16 0.35
C ARG A 77 0.26 -19.65 1.41
N GLU A 78 1.56 -19.70 1.15
CA GLU A 78 2.59 -19.58 2.19
C GLU A 78 3.35 -18.25 2.14
N CYS A 79 3.35 -17.52 1.01
CA CYS A 79 4.20 -16.33 0.86
C CYS A 79 3.90 -15.16 1.80
N LEU A 80 2.72 -15.12 2.43
CA LEU A 80 2.43 -14.09 3.43
C LEU A 80 3.35 -14.22 4.66
N ASN A 81 3.65 -15.45 5.07
CA ASN A 81 4.51 -15.71 6.22
C ASN A 81 5.93 -15.16 5.99
N GLU A 82 6.52 -15.44 4.83
CA GLU A 82 7.85 -14.90 4.48
C GLU A 82 7.81 -13.38 4.22
N TYR A 83 6.72 -12.86 3.62
CA TYR A 83 6.53 -11.41 3.48
C TYR A 83 6.59 -10.69 4.84
N ALA A 84 5.95 -11.27 5.86
CA ALA A 84 5.88 -10.70 7.20
C ALA A 84 7.20 -10.80 7.98
N GLU A 85 8.20 -11.55 7.48
CA GLU A 85 9.58 -11.47 7.98
C GLU A 85 10.25 -10.15 7.62
N THR A 86 9.71 -9.41 6.64
CA THR A 86 10.28 -8.15 6.12
C THR A 86 9.43 -6.93 6.41
N PHE A 87 8.14 -6.98 6.13
CA PHE A 87 7.26 -5.83 6.32
C PHE A 87 6.34 -6.03 7.51
N PRO A 88 6.11 -5.00 8.35
CA PRO A 88 5.19 -5.07 9.48
C PRO A 88 3.72 -4.81 9.08
N THR A 89 3.45 -4.58 7.79
CA THR A 89 2.11 -4.29 7.31
C THR A 89 1.91 -4.68 5.85
N VAL A 90 0.66 -4.89 5.45
CA VAL A 90 0.26 -5.01 4.04
C VAL A 90 -1.12 -4.41 3.82
N CYS A 91 -1.35 -3.88 2.62
CA CYS A 91 -2.68 -3.54 2.14
C CYS A 91 -3.29 -4.73 1.39
N VAL A 92 -4.38 -5.27 1.94
CA VAL A 92 -5.14 -6.40 1.39
C VAL A 92 -6.15 -5.86 0.37
N ASP A 93 -5.81 -5.95 -0.91
CA ASP A 93 -6.71 -5.54 -2.00
C ASP A 93 -7.79 -6.60 -2.31
N GLY A 94 -7.63 -7.85 -1.84
CA GLY A 94 -8.55 -8.95 -2.15
C GLY A 94 -9.96 -8.81 -1.55
N ALA A 95 -10.08 -8.09 -0.43
CA ALA A 95 -11.36 -7.79 0.22
C ALA A 95 -12.21 -6.78 -0.58
N TYR A 96 -11.68 -6.23 -1.66
CA TYR A 96 -12.44 -5.36 -2.55
C TYR A 96 -13.59 -6.13 -3.26
N TYR A 97 -13.41 -7.41 -3.55
CA TYR A 97 -14.31 -8.16 -4.43
C TYR A 97 -15.47 -8.87 -3.71
N GLN A 98 -15.37 -9.01 -2.39
CA GLN A 98 -16.38 -9.62 -1.54
C GLN A 98 -16.11 -9.25 -0.08
N PHE A 99 -17.15 -9.25 0.74
CA PHE A 99 -16.99 -9.12 2.19
C PHE A 99 -16.02 -10.20 2.74
N PRO A 100 -15.10 -9.83 3.63
CA PRO A 100 -14.21 -10.80 4.24
C PRO A 100 -15.01 -11.75 5.15
N THR A 101 -14.54 -12.99 5.28
CA THR A 101 -15.08 -13.92 6.27
C THR A 101 -14.13 -14.02 7.45
N GLU A 102 -14.65 -14.32 8.63
CA GLU A 102 -13.84 -14.53 9.83
C GLU A 102 -12.75 -15.58 9.58
N LYS A 103 -13.12 -16.74 9.02
CA LYS A 103 -12.18 -17.81 8.66
C LYS A 103 -11.04 -17.32 7.76
N TYR A 104 -11.34 -16.49 6.76
CA TYR A 104 -10.32 -15.93 5.88
C TYR A 104 -9.36 -15.01 6.63
N LEU A 105 -9.90 -14.12 7.46
CA LEU A 105 -9.11 -13.16 8.23
C LEU A 105 -8.25 -13.84 9.29
N THR A 106 -8.80 -14.79 10.05
CA THR A 106 -8.05 -15.60 11.02
C THR A 106 -6.91 -16.36 10.34
N GLY A 107 -7.17 -16.99 9.19
CA GLY A 107 -6.12 -17.67 8.43
C GLY A 107 -5.02 -16.74 7.89
N LEU A 108 -5.29 -15.46 7.64
CA LEU A 108 -4.24 -14.46 7.36
C LEU A 108 -3.46 -14.10 8.64
N ALA A 109 -4.18 -13.85 9.74
CA ALA A 109 -3.61 -13.44 11.01
C ALA A 109 -2.69 -14.50 11.64
N GLU A 110 -2.96 -15.78 11.42
CA GLU A 110 -2.13 -16.91 11.86
C GLU A 110 -0.77 -16.98 11.14
N GLN A 111 -0.64 -16.37 9.96
CA GLN A 111 0.60 -16.42 9.17
C GLN A 111 1.61 -15.33 9.53
N VAL A 112 1.21 -14.34 10.32
CA VAL A 112 2.00 -13.12 10.59
C VAL A 112 2.24 -12.93 12.09
N PRO A 113 3.36 -12.31 12.51
CA PRO A 113 3.64 -12.09 13.92
C PRO A 113 2.64 -11.11 14.57
N ASP A 114 2.69 -11.03 15.89
CA ASP A 114 1.97 -10.01 16.63
C ASP A 114 2.49 -8.60 16.28
N GLY A 115 1.60 -7.62 16.35
CA GLY A 115 1.90 -6.24 15.94
C GLY A 115 1.84 -5.99 14.41
N PHE A 116 1.82 -7.03 13.58
CA PHE A 116 1.61 -6.88 12.13
C PHE A 116 0.24 -6.25 11.84
N LYS A 117 0.17 -5.31 10.90
CA LYS A 117 -1.06 -4.60 10.52
C LYS A 117 -1.53 -4.94 9.11
N PHE A 118 -2.75 -5.45 9.00
CA PHE A 118 -3.49 -5.54 7.75
C PHE A 118 -4.35 -4.30 7.57
N SER A 119 -4.05 -3.49 6.55
CA SER A 119 -5.02 -2.53 6.05
C SER A 119 -5.86 -3.18 4.97
N PHE A 120 -7.14 -2.85 4.90
CA PHE A 120 -8.08 -3.46 3.98
C PHE A 120 -8.70 -2.42 3.08
N LYS A 121 -8.74 -2.72 1.78
CA LYS A 121 -9.64 -2.03 0.88
C LYS A 121 -11.06 -2.56 1.10
N VAL A 122 -11.98 -1.67 1.44
CA VAL A 122 -13.40 -2.02 1.63
C VAL A 122 -14.00 -2.43 0.29
N THR A 123 -14.96 -3.37 0.33
CA THR A 123 -15.59 -3.98 -0.86
C THR A 123 -16.34 -2.98 -1.74
N ASP A 124 -16.37 -3.26 -3.05
CA ASP A 124 -17.17 -2.54 -4.03
C ASP A 124 -18.67 -2.48 -3.71
N GLU A 125 -19.18 -3.42 -2.90
CA GLU A 125 -20.55 -3.37 -2.35
C GLU A 125 -20.83 -2.09 -1.56
N ILE A 126 -19.84 -1.49 -0.90
CA ILE A 126 -20.04 -0.27 -0.10
C ILE A 126 -19.59 0.98 -0.85
N THR A 127 -18.56 0.88 -1.72
CA THR A 127 -17.89 2.05 -2.28
C THR A 127 -18.25 2.39 -3.73
N LEU A 128 -18.90 1.49 -4.47
CA LEU A 128 -19.42 1.81 -5.80
C LEU A 128 -20.82 2.40 -5.70
N ARG A 129 -21.06 3.55 -6.33
CA ARG A 129 -22.42 4.08 -6.47
C ARG A 129 -23.22 3.38 -7.57
N GLN A 130 -22.54 2.99 -8.65
CA GLN A 130 -23.08 2.23 -9.75
C GLN A 130 -22.08 1.15 -10.17
N PHE A 131 -22.56 -0.05 -10.50
CA PHE A 131 -21.68 -1.11 -10.96
C PHE A 131 -21.16 -0.83 -12.36
N PRO A 132 -19.84 -0.93 -12.61
CA PRO A 132 -19.29 -0.72 -13.94
C PRO A 132 -19.78 -1.78 -14.93
N ARG A 133 -19.85 -1.42 -16.22
CA ARG A 133 -20.22 -2.35 -17.30
C ARG A 133 -19.06 -3.26 -17.68
N ILE A 134 -18.69 -4.17 -16.78
CA ILE A 134 -17.64 -5.18 -16.98
C ILE A 134 -18.20 -6.57 -16.74
N ALA A 135 -17.62 -7.58 -17.39
CA ALA A 135 -18.09 -8.97 -17.33
C ALA A 135 -18.24 -9.50 -15.90
N ARG A 136 -17.33 -9.13 -14.99
CA ARG A 136 -17.36 -9.51 -13.56
C ARG A 136 -18.67 -9.15 -12.85
N MET A 137 -19.35 -8.08 -13.25
CA MET A 137 -20.58 -7.63 -12.60
C MET A 137 -21.82 -8.43 -13.03
N GLY A 138 -21.71 -9.24 -14.10
CA GLY A 138 -22.82 -10.07 -14.58
C GLY A 138 -24.11 -9.25 -14.76
N ALA A 139 -25.21 -9.74 -14.19
CA ALA A 139 -26.52 -9.09 -14.26
C ALA A 139 -26.55 -7.67 -13.64
N ARG A 140 -25.65 -7.36 -12.70
CA ARG A 140 -25.60 -6.06 -12.00
C ARG A 140 -24.91 -4.98 -12.84
N ALA A 141 -24.24 -5.35 -13.93
CA ALA A 141 -23.47 -4.43 -14.76
C ALA A 141 -24.30 -3.21 -15.19
N GLY A 142 -23.85 -2.00 -14.83
CA GLY A 142 -24.53 -0.75 -15.13
C GLY A 142 -25.73 -0.42 -14.23
N GLN A 143 -26.07 -1.25 -13.25
CA GLN A 143 -27.15 -0.97 -12.30
C GLN A 143 -26.66 -0.11 -11.13
N PRO A 144 -27.52 0.74 -10.53
CA PRO A 144 -27.23 1.39 -9.26
C PRO A 144 -26.91 0.37 -8.18
N ASN A 145 -25.99 0.72 -7.27
CA ASN A 145 -25.68 -0.12 -6.12
C ASN A 145 -26.62 0.23 -4.95
N PRO A 146 -27.49 -0.70 -4.50
CA PRO A 146 -28.38 -0.44 -3.37
C PRO A 146 -27.64 -0.35 -2.02
N HIS A 147 -26.38 -0.78 -1.96
CA HIS A 147 -25.56 -0.83 -0.74
C HIS A 147 -24.47 0.25 -0.68
N PHE A 148 -24.47 1.18 -1.64
CA PHE A 148 -23.55 2.32 -1.62
C PHE A 148 -23.69 3.09 -0.30
N LEU A 149 -22.59 3.21 0.45
CA LEU A 149 -22.57 3.84 1.77
C LEU A 149 -23.59 3.24 2.78
N ASP A 150 -23.84 1.93 2.70
CA ASP A 150 -24.66 1.22 3.69
C ASP A 150 -23.84 0.91 4.96
N ALA A 151 -23.97 1.78 5.96
CA ALA A 151 -23.27 1.66 7.25
C ALA A 151 -23.61 0.36 7.99
N ASP A 152 -24.88 -0.05 8.03
CA ASP A 152 -25.26 -1.23 8.81
C ASP A 152 -24.74 -2.51 8.16
N LEU A 153 -24.76 -2.58 6.82
CA LEU A 153 -24.16 -3.69 6.09
C LEU A 153 -22.65 -3.73 6.29
N PHE A 154 -21.96 -2.58 6.21
CA PHE A 154 -20.52 -2.49 6.45
C PHE A 154 -20.16 -2.97 7.86
N VAL A 155 -20.89 -2.51 8.89
CA VAL A 155 -20.64 -2.92 10.28
C VAL A 155 -20.83 -4.42 10.45
N ARG A 156 -21.95 -4.99 9.97
CA ARG A 156 -22.23 -6.42 10.13
C ARG A 156 -21.27 -7.30 9.33
N SER A 157 -21.08 -6.99 8.05
CA SER A 157 -20.42 -7.91 7.10
C SER A 157 -18.94 -7.63 6.89
N PHE A 158 -18.43 -6.45 7.28
CA PHE A 158 -17.01 -6.13 7.18
C PHE A 158 -16.36 -6.02 8.57
N LEU A 159 -16.88 -5.18 9.46
CA LEU A 159 -16.29 -4.99 10.80
C LEU A 159 -16.47 -6.23 11.68
N GLY A 160 -17.64 -6.88 11.62
CA GLY A 160 -17.92 -8.10 12.39
C GLY A 160 -16.80 -9.15 12.24
N PRO A 161 -16.47 -9.61 11.03
CA PRO A 161 -15.33 -10.50 10.79
C PRO A 161 -13.97 -9.95 11.25
N CYS A 162 -13.75 -8.63 11.13
CA CYS A 162 -12.50 -7.99 11.54
C CYS A 162 -12.27 -8.04 13.07
N GLU A 163 -13.31 -8.20 13.89
CA GLU A 163 -13.17 -8.31 15.35
C GLU A 163 -12.31 -9.51 15.76
N ALA A 164 -12.39 -10.63 15.02
CA ALA A 164 -11.59 -11.82 15.29
C ALA A 164 -10.07 -11.58 15.19
N ILE A 165 -9.67 -10.53 14.47
CA ILE A 165 -8.27 -10.14 14.30
C ILE A 165 -8.02 -8.69 14.71
N ARG A 166 -8.85 -8.13 15.61
CA ARG A 166 -8.88 -6.69 15.97
C ARG A 166 -7.49 -6.07 16.17
N GLY A 167 -6.63 -6.75 16.91
CA GLY A 167 -5.26 -6.30 17.21
C GLY A 167 -4.34 -6.18 15.99
N LYS A 168 -4.65 -6.87 14.88
CA LYS A 168 -3.89 -6.86 13.63
C LYS A 168 -4.58 -6.03 12.52
N VAL A 169 -5.72 -5.41 12.77
CA VAL A 169 -6.34 -4.48 11.81
C VAL A 169 -5.65 -3.12 11.87
N GLY A 170 -5.27 -2.62 10.69
CA GLY A 170 -4.77 -1.27 10.45
C GLY A 170 -5.87 -0.38 9.89
N LEU A 171 -5.64 0.20 8.71
CA LEU A 171 -6.56 1.12 8.05
C LEU A 171 -7.64 0.39 7.23
N LEU A 172 -8.90 0.77 7.42
CA LEU A 172 -10.03 0.35 6.60
C LEU A 172 -10.34 1.44 5.58
N MET A 173 -9.99 1.20 4.32
CA MET A 173 -9.99 2.20 3.25
C MET A 173 -11.24 2.11 2.39
N PHE A 174 -12.06 3.15 2.44
CA PHE A 174 -13.13 3.41 1.50
C PHE A 174 -12.55 4.08 0.25
N GLU A 175 -12.12 3.27 -0.71
CA GLU A 175 -11.73 3.76 -2.02
C GLU A 175 -12.97 3.90 -2.90
N PHE A 176 -13.27 5.15 -3.24
CA PHE A 176 -14.35 5.47 -4.16
C PHE A 176 -13.82 5.52 -5.59
N SER A 177 -14.39 4.70 -6.47
CA SER A 177 -14.09 4.78 -7.90
C SER A 177 -14.46 6.16 -8.45
N ARG A 178 -13.94 6.51 -9.63
CA ARG A 178 -14.26 7.78 -10.27
C ARG A 178 -15.77 7.94 -10.41
N PHE A 179 -16.30 9.02 -9.84
CA PHE A 179 -17.66 9.47 -10.02
C PHE A 179 -17.78 10.37 -11.24
N HIS A 180 -18.95 10.34 -11.87
CA HIS A 180 -19.33 11.22 -12.97
C HIS A 180 -20.34 12.28 -12.49
N PRO A 181 -20.59 13.37 -13.25
CA PRO A 181 -21.56 14.39 -12.85
C PRO A 181 -22.99 13.89 -12.60
N MET A 182 -23.36 12.72 -13.15
CA MET A 182 -24.65 12.08 -12.86
C MET A 182 -24.68 11.36 -11.51
N ASP A 183 -23.51 11.00 -10.97
CA ASP A 183 -23.38 10.38 -9.64
C ASP A 183 -23.50 11.44 -8.55
N PHE A 184 -22.77 12.53 -8.70
CA PHE A 184 -22.80 13.69 -7.81
C PHE A 184 -22.70 14.96 -8.64
N LYS A 185 -23.67 15.86 -8.49
CA LYS A 185 -23.73 17.09 -9.28
C LYS A 185 -22.71 18.10 -8.78
N HIS A 186 -22.51 18.15 -7.46
CA HIS A 186 -21.55 19.01 -6.79
C HIS A 186 -20.67 18.21 -5.82
N PRO A 187 -19.40 18.61 -5.59
CA PRO A 187 -18.56 17.99 -4.57
C PRO A 187 -19.18 17.96 -3.16
N ALA A 188 -19.98 18.98 -2.82
CA ALA A 188 -20.71 19.06 -1.56
C ALA A 188 -21.72 17.92 -1.39
N ASP A 189 -22.37 17.46 -2.47
CA ASP A 189 -23.33 16.36 -2.43
C ASP A 189 -22.65 15.05 -1.99
N PHE A 190 -21.40 14.83 -2.44
CA PHE A 190 -20.61 13.68 -2.01
C PHE A 190 -20.17 13.83 -0.55
N ALA A 191 -19.74 15.02 -0.14
CA ALA A 191 -19.35 15.27 1.25
C ALA A 191 -20.52 15.04 2.22
N GLU A 192 -21.74 15.46 1.88
CA GLU A 192 -22.95 15.23 2.69
C GLU A 192 -23.28 13.74 2.80
N ALA A 193 -23.26 13.00 1.68
CA ALA A 193 -23.50 11.56 1.70
C ALA A 193 -22.45 10.82 2.56
N LEU A 194 -21.19 11.22 2.44
CA LEU A 194 -20.08 10.67 3.23
C LEU A 194 -20.25 11.00 4.73
N ASP A 195 -20.68 12.22 5.07
CA ASP A 195 -20.93 12.65 6.46
C ASP A 195 -21.99 11.79 7.14
N GLY A 196 -23.12 11.55 6.46
CA GLY A 196 -24.20 10.70 6.97
C GLY A 196 -23.77 9.24 7.14
N PHE A 197 -22.90 8.73 6.27
CA PHE A 197 -22.33 7.39 6.39
C PHE A 197 -21.37 7.28 7.57
N LEU A 198 -20.37 8.17 7.64
CA LEU A 198 -19.32 8.14 8.66
C LEU A 198 -19.89 8.38 10.06
N GLY A 199 -20.90 9.23 10.20
CA GLY A 199 -21.58 9.48 11.48
C GLY A 199 -22.32 8.27 12.05
N ARG A 200 -22.51 7.20 11.27
CA ARG A 200 -23.13 5.94 11.71
C ARG A 200 -22.10 4.84 11.98
N LEU A 201 -20.83 5.06 11.67
CA LEU A 201 -19.79 4.05 11.91
C LEU A 201 -19.35 4.04 13.38
N PRO A 202 -19.05 2.85 13.94
CA PRO A 202 -18.56 2.75 15.31
C PRO A 202 -17.12 3.29 15.42
N GLY A 203 -16.79 3.88 16.58
CA GLY A 203 -15.42 4.29 16.89
C GLY A 203 -14.45 3.12 17.13
N GLY A 204 -13.18 3.45 17.35
CA GLY A 204 -12.12 2.49 17.70
C GLY A 204 -11.46 1.78 16.51
N TRP A 205 -11.83 2.17 15.28
CA TRP A 205 -11.21 1.70 14.05
C TRP A 205 -10.54 2.87 13.33
N ASP A 206 -9.47 2.58 12.59
CA ASP A 206 -8.93 3.56 11.65
C ASP A 206 -9.65 3.42 10.33
N TYR A 207 -10.47 4.42 10.00
CA TYR A 207 -11.06 4.55 8.67
C TYR A 207 -10.24 5.50 7.82
N GLY A 208 -10.24 5.26 6.51
CA GLY A 208 -9.64 6.18 5.53
C GLY A 208 -10.48 6.31 4.27
N VAL A 209 -10.48 7.48 3.65
CA VAL A 209 -11.15 7.72 2.38
C VAL A 209 -10.13 7.98 1.28
N GLU A 210 -10.19 7.19 0.21
CA GLU A 210 -9.34 7.33 -0.97
C GLU A 210 -10.18 7.83 -2.15
N LEU A 211 -9.86 9.03 -2.64
CA LEU A 211 -10.57 9.69 -3.75
C LEU A 211 -9.95 9.34 -5.11
N ARG A 212 -10.80 9.39 -6.15
CA ARG A 212 -10.44 9.25 -7.57
C ARG A 212 -10.93 10.42 -8.43
N ASN A 213 -11.41 11.47 -7.77
CA ASN A 213 -11.91 12.72 -8.33
C ASN A 213 -11.19 13.86 -7.61
N GLU A 214 -10.35 14.61 -8.32
CA GLU A 214 -9.57 15.68 -7.71
C GLU A 214 -10.43 16.85 -7.21
N GLU A 215 -11.57 17.07 -7.87
CA GLU A 215 -12.54 18.10 -7.56
C GLU A 215 -13.25 17.87 -6.22
N PHE A 216 -13.16 16.65 -5.68
CA PHE A 216 -13.70 16.31 -4.35
C PHE A 216 -12.69 16.55 -3.23
N LEU A 217 -11.41 16.81 -3.56
CA LEU A 217 -10.40 17.19 -2.58
C LEU A 217 -10.54 18.70 -2.25
N GLY A 218 -11.60 19.02 -1.50
CA GLY A 218 -11.95 20.37 -1.09
C GLY A 218 -12.22 20.51 0.41
N SER A 219 -12.49 21.74 0.85
CA SER A 219 -12.72 22.09 2.25
C SER A 219 -13.87 21.32 2.90
N GLU A 220 -14.96 21.11 2.17
CA GLU A 220 -16.17 20.44 2.64
C GLU A 220 -15.88 18.98 2.97
N TYR A 221 -15.16 18.29 2.08
CA TYR A 221 -14.68 16.94 2.30
C TYR A 221 -13.72 16.86 3.50
N LEU A 222 -12.75 17.77 3.59
CA LEU A 222 -11.80 17.79 4.71
C LEU A 222 -12.48 18.07 6.06
N ALA A 223 -13.52 18.90 6.08
CA ALA A 223 -14.31 19.16 7.27
C ALA A 223 -15.06 17.91 7.77
N VAL A 224 -15.61 17.11 6.84
CA VAL A 224 -16.25 15.82 7.17
C VAL A 224 -15.25 14.83 7.74
N LEU A 225 -14.08 14.67 7.09
CA LEU A 225 -13.01 13.80 7.61
C LEU A 225 -12.56 14.22 9.01
N LYS A 226 -12.36 15.53 9.22
CA LYS A 226 -11.96 16.08 10.51
C LYS A 226 -13.00 15.79 11.60
N ARG A 227 -14.29 15.98 11.29
CA ARG A 227 -15.40 15.76 12.23
C ARG A 227 -15.44 14.32 12.73
N HIS A 228 -15.18 13.35 11.86
CA HIS A 228 -15.29 11.93 12.18
C HIS A 228 -13.95 11.27 12.52
N GLY A 229 -12.84 12.02 12.53
CA GLY A 229 -11.51 11.46 12.80
C GLY A 229 -11.05 10.45 11.74
N VAL A 230 -11.47 10.63 10.48
CA VAL A 230 -11.21 9.70 9.38
C VAL A 230 -10.02 10.18 8.55
N ALA A 231 -9.12 9.26 8.21
CA ALA A 231 -7.93 9.57 7.44
C ALA A 231 -8.26 9.98 6.00
N HIS A 232 -7.54 10.96 5.47
CA HIS A 232 -7.38 11.03 4.02
C HIS A 232 -6.37 9.99 3.56
N VAL A 233 -6.68 9.27 2.48
CA VAL A 233 -5.75 8.35 1.82
C VAL A 233 -5.16 9.03 0.59
N PHE A 234 -3.95 9.54 0.74
CA PHE A 234 -3.15 10.06 -0.37
C PHE A 234 -2.97 8.97 -1.41
N ASN A 235 -3.12 9.29 -2.69
CA ASN A 235 -2.90 8.28 -3.72
C ASN A 235 -2.18 8.84 -4.95
N SER A 236 -1.13 8.13 -5.35
CA SER A 236 -0.47 8.34 -6.65
C SER A 236 -1.23 7.53 -7.68
N TRP A 237 -2.18 8.17 -8.37
CA TRP A 237 -3.14 7.54 -9.28
C TRP A 237 -3.24 8.34 -10.59
N ASP A 238 -3.82 7.74 -11.62
CA ASP A 238 -3.79 8.28 -12.98
C ASP A 238 -4.48 9.66 -13.12
N ALA A 239 -5.61 9.84 -12.46
CA ALA A 239 -6.48 11.02 -12.54
C ALA A 239 -6.46 11.89 -11.27
N MET A 240 -5.55 11.61 -10.33
CA MET A 240 -5.36 12.45 -9.15
C MET A 240 -4.11 13.32 -9.32
N PRO A 241 -4.10 14.54 -8.73
CA PRO A 241 -2.89 15.38 -8.72
C PRO A 241 -1.73 14.64 -8.04
N PRO A 242 -0.48 14.99 -8.32
CA PRO A 242 0.67 14.47 -7.59
C PRO A 242 0.49 14.55 -6.07
N VAL A 243 1.06 13.59 -5.34
CA VAL A 243 0.87 13.50 -3.87
C VAL A 243 1.43 14.74 -3.16
N SER A 244 2.51 15.33 -3.67
CA SER A 244 3.04 16.63 -3.23
C SER A 244 1.97 17.73 -3.23
N GLU A 245 1.25 17.87 -4.34
CA GLU A 245 0.16 18.84 -4.47
C GLU A 245 -1.01 18.50 -3.55
N GLN A 246 -1.37 17.22 -3.40
CA GLN A 246 -2.38 16.81 -2.41
C GLN A 246 -1.97 17.24 -0.99
N MET A 247 -0.70 17.08 -0.62
CA MET A 247 -0.18 17.48 0.69
C MET A 247 -0.27 18.99 0.90
N GLU A 248 0.00 19.79 -0.13
CA GLU A 248 -0.15 21.25 -0.11
C GLU A 248 -1.62 21.67 0.06
N ARG A 249 -2.52 21.10 -0.77
CA ARG A 249 -3.96 21.38 -0.70
C ARG A 249 -4.56 21.03 0.67
N ILE A 250 -4.12 19.93 1.28
CA ILE A 250 -4.62 19.50 2.60
C ILE A 250 -4.00 20.33 3.73
N GLY A 251 -2.74 20.74 3.60
CA GLY A 251 -2.04 21.54 4.61
C GLY A 251 -2.15 20.90 6.00
N ASP A 252 -2.61 21.64 7.00
CA ASP A 252 -2.81 21.19 8.38
C ASP A 252 -4.25 20.89 8.75
N SER A 253 -5.13 20.67 7.76
CA SER A 253 -6.58 20.54 7.96
C SER A 253 -7.00 19.32 8.82
N LEU A 254 -6.15 18.29 8.92
CA LEU A 254 -6.42 17.03 9.63
C LEU A 254 -5.43 16.76 10.77
N PRO A 255 -5.38 17.60 11.83
CA PRO A 255 -4.44 17.42 12.93
C PRO A 255 -4.85 16.22 13.81
N GLY A 256 -3.86 15.42 14.23
CA GLY A 256 -4.08 14.28 15.15
C GLY A 256 -4.80 13.06 14.56
N ILE A 257 -5.19 13.13 13.28
CA ILE A 257 -5.88 12.04 12.58
C ILE A 257 -4.85 11.15 11.87
N PRO A 258 -5.04 9.81 11.81
CA PRO A 258 -4.19 8.93 11.03
C PRO A 258 -4.09 9.37 9.56
N THR A 259 -3.03 8.97 8.89
CA THR A 259 -2.85 9.18 7.46
C THR A 259 -2.77 7.86 6.72
N GLY A 260 -3.43 7.75 5.58
CA GLY A 260 -3.24 6.65 4.63
C GLY A 260 -2.51 7.13 3.38
N ALA A 261 -1.75 6.25 2.73
CA ALA A 261 -1.11 6.55 1.45
C ALA A 261 -0.96 5.31 0.57
N ARG A 262 -1.30 5.41 -0.71
CA ARG A 262 -1.10 4.35 -1.71
C ARG A 262 -0.42 4.90 -2.95
N PHE A 263 0.82 4.46 -3.19
CA PHE A 263 1.60 4.85 -4.36
C PHE A 263 1.40 3.81 -5.47
N LEU A 264 0.38 4.01 -6.30
CA LEU A 264 -0.16 3.00 -7.22
C LEU A 264 0.44 3.09 -8.62
N LEU A 265 0.40 4.27 -9.21
CA LEU A 265 0.76 4.59 -10.59
C LEU A 265 1.44 5.95 -10.64
N LYS A 266 2.28 6.18 -11.65
CA LYS A 266 2.67 7.54 -12.00
C LYS A 266 1.43 8.27 -12.56
N PRO A 267 1.09 9.49 -12.08
CA PRO A 267 -0.05 10.23 -12.62
C PRO A 267 -0.04 10.31 -14.15
N GLY A 268 -1.22 10.21 -14.77
CA GLY A 268 -1.39 10.12 -16.23
C GLY A 268 -1.08 8.75 -16.87
N ARG A 269 -0.54 7.76 -16.13
CA ARG A 269 -0.36 6.39 -16.64
C ARG A 269 -1.55 5.52 -16.28
N SER A 270 -2.21 4.95 -17.30
CA SER A 270 -3.28 3.98 -17.05
C SER A 270 -2.76 2.68 -16.44
N TYR A 271 -3.62 2.04 -15.65
CA TYR A 271 -3.33 0.76 -15.00
C TYR A 271 -2.85 -0.32 -15.97
N GLN A 272 -3.54 -0.50 -17.12
CA GLN A 272 -3.21 -1.54 -18.09
C GLN A 272 -1.81 -1.36 -18.67
N LYS A 273 -1.47 -0.13 -19.09
CA LYS A 273 -0.14 0.21 -19.61
C LYS A 273 0.95 -0.06 -18.58
N ALA A 274 0.68 0.20 -17.29
CA ALA A 274 1.64 -0.08 -16.23
C ALA A 274 1.87 -1.59 -16.05
N VAL A 275 0.80 -2.41 -16.08
CA VAL A 275 0.92 -3.87 -15.99
C VAL A 275 1.74 -4.44 -17.15
N GLU A 276 1.40 -4.06 -18.38
CA GLU A 276 2.09 -4.52 -19.59
C GLU A 276 3.58 -4.17 -19.56
N ARG A 277 3.91 -2.96 -19.10
CA ARG A 277 5.29 -2.46 -19.10
C ARG A 277 6.15 -3.03 -17.97
N PHE A 278 5.57 -3.27 -16.80
CA PHE A 278 6.34 -3.50 -15.57
C PHE A 278 6.29 -4.93 -15.04
N SER A 279 5.34 -5.75 -15.51
CA SER A 279 5.39 -7.19 -15.30
C SER A 279 6.73 -7.75 -15.83
N PRO A 280 7.38 -8.72 -15.16
CA PRO A 280 6.91 -9.51 -14.01
C PRO A 280 7.33 -8.95 -12.64
N TYR A 281 7.60 -7.65 -12.54
CA TYR A 281 7.86 -6.93 -11.29
C TYR A 281 9.15 -7.30 -10.52
N ARG A 282 10.24 -7.56 -11.24
CA ARG A 282 11.54 -8.02 -10.68
C ARG A 282 12.54 -6.92 -10.37
N LYS A 283 12.34 -5.71 -10.91
CA LYS A 283 13.28 -4.60 -10.81
C LYS A 283 12.57 -3.28 -11.05
N ILE A 284 13.21 -2.18 -10.68
CA ILE A 284 12.78 -0.85 -11.12
C ILE A 284 12.99 -0.76 -12.64
N ILE A 285 11.94 -0.36 -13.34
CA ILE A 285 11.93 -0.09 -14.79
C ILE A 285 11.93 1.42 -15.05
N GLU A 286 11.15 2.18 -14.27
CA GLU A 286 11.11 3.64 -14.35
C GLU A 286 10.97 4.19 -12.93
N ALA A 287 11.96 4.95 -12.48
CA ALA A 287 11.87 5.67 -11.23
C ALA A 287 10.94 6.88 -11.36
N TYR A 288 10.12 7.13 -10.34
CA TYR A 288 9.26 8.28 -10.20
C TYR A 288 9.68 9.07 -8.95
N GLU A 289 10.70 9.91 -9.11
CA GLU A 289 11.37 10.58 -8.00
C GLU A 289 10.46 11.51 -7.20
N GLU A 290 9.54 12.22 -7.85
CA GLU A 290 8.54 13.06 -7.18
C GLU A 290 7.67 12.22 -6.23
N GLY A 291 7.18 11.06 -6.68
CA GLY A 291 6.42 10.14 -5.84
C GLY A 291 7.23 9.61 -4.66
N ARG A 292 8.52 9.31 -4.86
CA ARG A 292 9.41 8.88 -3.78
C ARG A 292 9.63 9.99 -2.74
N CYS A 293 9.86 11.23 -3.18
CA CYS A 293 9.98 12.38 -2.29
C CYS A 293 8.71 12.62 -1.48
N ALA A 294 7.54 12.55 -2.13
CA ALA A 294 6.26 12.71 -1.44
C ALA A 294 6.01 11.59 -0.41
N ALA A 295 6.36 10.34 -0.74
CA ALA A 295 6.27 9.21 0.20
C ALA A 295 7.17 9.42 1.43
N ALA A 296 8.42 9.84 1.22
CA ALA A 296 9.35 10.16 2.32
C ALA A 296 8.83 11.33 3.17
N GLY A 297 8.34 12.40 2.53
CA GLY A 297 7.77 13.55 3.22
C GLY A 297 6.54 13.21 4.07
N LEU A 298 5.69 12.27 3.64
CA LEU A 298 4.58 11.75 4.46
C LEU A 298 5.10 10.99 5.69
N ILE A 299 6.15 10.18 5.53
CA ILE A 299 6.80 9.46 6.65
C ILE A 299 7.37 10.46 7.66
N GLU A 300 8.18 11.42 7.23
CA GLU A 300 8.76 12.45 8.11
C GLU A 300 7.68 13.27 8.82
N ARG A 301 6.62 13.64 8.08
CA ARG A 301 5.49 14.38 8.64
C ARG A 301 4.80 13.58 9.75
N ALA A 302 4.57 12.28 9.54
CA ALA A 302 3.95 11.42 10.53
C ALA A 302 4.83 11.24 11.77
N LEU A 303 6.13 10.98 11.59
CA LEU A 303 7.10 10.84 12.67
C LEU A 303 7.22 12.11 13.51
N ARG A 304 7.28 13.29 12.87
CA ARG A 304 7.36 14.59 13.55
C ARG A 304 6.10 14.91 14.35
N ARG A 305 4.93 14.48 13.87
CA ARG A 305 3.64 14.73 14.52
C ARG A 305 3.25 13.66 15.54
N GLY A 306 3.95 12.53 15.57
CA GLY A 306 3.54 11.37 16.38
C GLY A 306 2.20 10.78 15.96
N THR A 307 1.83 10.91 14.67
CA THR A 307 0.55 10.39 14.14
C THR A 307 0.75 9.09 13.40
N ARG A 308 -0.25 8.19 13.46
CA ARG A 308 -0.24 6.94 12.68
C ARG A 308 -0.19 7.20 11.18
N LEU A 309 0.64 6.45 10.48
CA LEU A 309 0.70 6.42 9.01
C LEU A 309 0.60 4.97 8.51
N TYR A 310 -0.19 4.75 7.47
CA TYR A 310 -0.23 3.51 6.71
C TYR A 310 0.12 3.82 5.25
N LEU A 311 1.32 3.46 4.81
CA LEU A 311 1.85 3.77 3.49
C LEU A 311 2.14 2.49 2.70
N TYR A 312 1.58 2.40 1.49
CA TYR A 312 1.66 1.21 0.66
C TYR A 312 2.21 1.51 -0.74
N GLY A 313 3.32 0.87 -1.11
CA GLY A 313 3.86 0.90 -2.47
C GLY A 313 3.23 -0.16 -3.38
N ASN A 314 3.01 0.15 -4.65
CA ASN A 314 2.55 -0.83 -5.66
C ASN A 314 3.60 -1.04 -6.74
N ASN A 315 3.73 -2.27 -7.24
CA ASN A 315 4.66 -2.59 -8.32
C ASN A 315 4.40 -1.77 -9.59
N ARG A 316 3.15 -1.33 -9.82
CA ARG A 316 2.76 -0.58 -11.02
C ARG A 316 3.26 0.87 -11.03
N LEU A 317 3.80 1.36 -9.91
CA LEU A 317 4.44 2.67 -9.84
C LEU A 317 5.74 2.69 -10.66
N GLU A 318 6.63 1.74 -10.39
CA GLU A 318 8.02 1.76 -10.89
C GLU A 318 8.55 0.42 -11.40
N GLY A 319 7.84 -0.68 -11.12
CA GLY A 319 8.23 -2.04 -11.50
C GLY A 319 8.66 -2.95 -10.36
N CYS A 320 8.92 -2.46 -9.15
CA CYS A 320 9.22 -3.35 -8.02
C CYS A 320 9.04 -2.62 -6.69
N SER A 321 7.90 -2.84 -6.02
CA SER A 321 7.56 -2.12 -4.80
C SER A 321 8.54 -2.32 -3.63
N PRO A 322 9.16 -3.49 -3.38
CA PRO A 322 10.18 -3.60 -2.34
C PRO A 322 11.39 -2.68 -2.60
N LEU A 323 11.86 -2.60 -3.84
CA LEU A 323 12.95 -1.70 -4.23
C LEU A 323 12.51 -0.23 -4.21
N THR A 324 11.28 0.07 -4.60
CA THR A 324 10.70 1.42 -4.49
C THR A 324 10.70 1.87 -3.03
N LEU A 325 10.22 1.03 -2.11
CA LEU A 325 10.15 1.37 -0.69
C LEU A 325 11.53 1.49 -0.06
N LEU A 326 12.49 0.66 -0.45
CA LEU A 326 13.89 0.85 -0.05
C LEU A 326 14.40 2.23 -0.49
N ALA A 327 14.14 2.62 -1.74
CA ALA A 327 14.54 3.92 -2.26
C ALA A 327 13.83 5.10 -1.56
N VAL A 328 12.58 4.93 -1.13
CA VAL A 328 11.85 5.91 -0.30
C VAL A 328 12.49 6.03 1.08
N ILE A 329 12.76 4.91 1.75
CA ILE A 329 13.36 4.88 3.09
C ILE A 329 14.77 5.47 3.06
N GLY A 330 15.56 5.17 2.02
CA GLY A 330 16.92 5.70 1.86
C GLY A 330 16.99 7.22 1.68
N ARG A 331 15.84 7.89 1.47
CA ARG A 331 15.75 9.36 1.46
C ARG A 331 15.55 9.97 2.85
N LEU A 332 15.15 9.16 3.82
CA LEU A 332 14.97 9.59 5.20
C LEU A 332 16.34 9.64 5.88
N PRO A 333 16.57 10.62 6.78
CA PRO A 333 17.72 10.61 7.66
C PRO A 333 17.82 9.25 8.41
N PRO A 334 18.98 8.58 8.43
CA PRO A 334 19.13 7.25 9.02
C PRO A 334 18.66 7.15 10.48
N GLU A 335 18.82 8.21 11.27
CA GLU A 335 18.36 8.31 12.65
C GLU A 335 16.84 8.15 12.83
N LEU A 336 16.04 8.32 11.77
CA LEU A 336 14.60 8.15 11.83
C LEU A 336 14.14 6.69 11.79
N TRP A 337 14.97 5.79 11.24
CA TRP A 337 14.64 4.39 11.03
C TRP A 337 15.72 3.40 11.50
N LEU A 338 16.87 3.88 11.98
CA LEU A 338 17.80 3.06 12.74
C LEU A 338 17.32 2.94 14.20
N PRO A 339 17.43 1.75 14.81
CA PRO A 339 17.16 1.60 16.24
C PRO A 339 18.03 2.58 17.04
N SER A 340 17.43 3.33 17.96
CA SER A 340 18.16 4.21 18.88
C SER A 340 18.98 3.35 19.85
N GLY A 341 20.18 2.89 19.44
CA GLY A 341 20.97 1.95 20.23
C GLY A 341 22.08 1.21 19.50
N SER A 342 22.99 1.92 18.83
CA SER A 342 24.36 1.42 18.58
C SER A 342 25.39 2.53 18.81
N GLY A 343 25.12 3.39 19.80
CA GLY A 343 26.15 4.24 20.38
C GLY A 343 27.18 3.31 21.02
N THR A 344 28.29 3.07 20.33
CA THR A 344 29.50 2.54 20.95
C THR A 344 29.89 3.52 22.03
N GLY A 345 29.52 3.20 23.27
CA GLY A 345 30.07 3.85 24.45
C GLY A 345 31.56 3.54 24.50
N THR A 346 32.37 4.30 23.78
CA THR A 346 33.79 4.47 24.10
C THR A 346 33.84 5.25 25.40
N SER A 347 33.74 4.51 26.50
CA SER A 347 34.26 4.90 27.80
C SER A 347 35.76 5.09 27.64
N SER A 348 36.18 6.32 27.33
CA SER A 348 37.56 6.74 27.55
C SER A 348 37.80 6.78 29.05
N GLN A 349 38.31 5.69 29.61
CA GLN A 349 39.07 5.75 30.85
C GLN A 349 40.42 6.39 30.49
N GLU A 350 40.65 7.62 30.92
CA GLU A 350 42.00 8.15 31.04
C GLU A 350 42.67 7.49 32.26
N PRO A 351 43.90 6.94 32.12
CA PRO A 351 44.71 6.59 33.26
C PRO A 351 45.50 7.81 33.74
N THR A 352 45.64 7.85 35.07
CA THR A 352 46.46 8.72 35.95
C THR A 352 45.98 10.13 36.24
#